data_AF-A0A7K0A9D6-F1
#
_entry.id   AF-A0A7K0A9D6-F1
#
_cell.length_a   1.000
_cell.length_b   1.000
_cell.length_c   1.000
_cell.angle_alpha   90.00
_cell.angle_beta   90.00
_cell.angle_gamma   90.00
#
_symmetry.space_group_name_H-M   'P 1'
#
loop_
_entity.id
_entity.type
_entity.pdbx_description
1 polymer ?
#
loop_
_entity_poly.entity_id
_entity_poly.type
_entity_poly.pdbx_seq_one_letter_code
_entity_poly.pdbx_strand_id
1 'polypeptide(L)'
;RSVKAKIRALTRKTSQHDLGFVLTGLNMVMRGWANYFKHAVAKNVFAMLDNFAWWRVIRMLQVRHHWRWKDVRRRFTTPTGRWLPITAGDTELRRISAIPVTRYRWRGSKIPNPWISNPA
;
A
#
# COMPACT_ATOMS: atom_id res chain seq x y z
N ARG A 1 -5.52 2.21 16.00
CA ARG A 1 -4.26 2.79 15.44
C ARG A 1 -4.47 3.16 13.96
N SER A 2 -4.02 4.35 13.54
CA SER A 2 -4.11 4.79 12.14
C SER A 2 -3.25 3.92 11.19
N VAL A 3 -3.55 3.92 9.89
CA VAL A 3 -2.81 3.14 8.88
C VAL A 3 -1.31 3.48 8.88
N LYS A 4 -0.95 4.76 9.00
CA LYS A 4 0.45 5.20 9.11
C LYS A 4 1.12 4.66 10.38
N ALA A 5 0.40 4.54 11.50
CA ALA A 5 0.95 3.95 12.71
C ALA A 5 1.23 2.45 12.54
N LYS A 6 0.35 1.71 11.85
CA LYS A 6 0.57 0.30 11.52
C LYS A 6 1.78 0.11 10.59
N ILE A 7 1.88 0.92 9.52
CA ILE A 7 3.04 0.94 8.62
C ILE A 7 4.31 1.22 9.42
N ARG A 8 4.29 2.23 10.31
CA ARG A 8 5.46 2.58 11.13
C ARG A 8 5.90 1.43 12.05
N ALA A 9 4.95 0.72 12.64
CA ALA A 9 5.24 -0.41 13.52
C ALA A 9 5.93 -1.56 12.76
N LEU A 10 5.49 -1.85 11.53
CA LEU A 10 6.08 -2.89 10.69
C LEU A 10 7.48 -2.54 10.18
N THR A 11 7.74 -1.26 9.88
CA THR A 11 9.00 -0.81 9.27
C THR A 11 9.92 -0.08 10.25
N ARG A 12 9.99 -0.52 11.52
CA ARG A 12 10.93 0.05 12.49
C ARG A 12 12.37 -0.09 11.97
N LYS A 13 13.19 0.95 12.09
CA LYS A 13 14.55 0.98 11.53
C LYS A 13 15.43 -0.17 12.04
N THR A 14 15.24 -0.53 13.31
CA THR A 14 15.95 -1.61 14.02
C THR A 14 15.22 -2.95 13.97
N SER A 15 14.14 -3.07 13.17
CA SER A 15 13.43 -4.34 13.05
C SER A 15 14.33 -5.40 12.42
N GLN A 16 14.42 -6.55 13.08
CA GLN A 16 15.10 -7.76 12.58
C GLN A 16 14.15 -8.70 11.84
N HIS A 17 12.90 -8.29 11.59
CA HIS A 17 11.97 -9.12 10.84
C HIS A 17 12.45 -9.33 9.41
N ASP A 18 12.23 -10.54 8.92
CA ASP A 18 12.46 -10.88 7.53
C ASP A 18 11.72 -9.90 6.59
N LEU A 19 12.32 -9.60 5.45
CA LEU A 19 11.76 -8.65 4.50
C LEU A 19 10.42 -9.17 3.94
N GLY A 20 10.30 -10.47 3.65
CA GLY A 20 9.05 -11.09 3.20
C GLY A 20 7.93 -10.93 4.22
N PHE A 21 8.23 -11.11 5.51
CA PHE A 21 7.28 -10.84 6.60
C PHE A 21 6.82 -9.37 6.62
N VAL A 22 7.76 -8.43 6.51
CA VAL A 22 7.43 -6.99 6.49
C VAL A 22 6.57 -6.64 5.29
N LEU A 23 6.94 -7.11 4.09
CA LEU A 23 6.20 -6.84 2.85
C LEU A 23 4.80 -7.45 2.89
N THR A 24 4.65 -8.67 3.39
CA THR A 24 3.34 -9.33 3.58
C THR A 24 2.45 -8.53 4.52
N GLY A 25 2.98 -8.11 5.67
CA GLY A 25 2.25 -7.28 6.63
C GLY A 25 1.83 -5.92 6.05
N LEU A 26 2.74 -5.26 5.32
CA LEU A 26 2.43 -3.99 4.66
C LEU A 26 1.33 -4.15 3.62
N ASN A 27 1.45 -5.15 2.75
CA ASN A 27 0.47 -5.45 1.72
C ASN A 27 -0.92 -5.69 2.31
N MET A 28 -1.01 -6.49 3.38
CA MET A 28 -2.27 -6.77 4.07
C MET A 28 -2.90 -5.50 4.67
N VAL A 29 -2.12 -4.70 5.40
CA VAL A 29 -2.60 -3.47 6.04
C VAL A 29 -3.05 -2.44 5.00
N MET A 30 -2.22 -2.20 3.99
CA MET A 30 -2.49 -1.19 2.97
C MET A 30 -3.66 -1.62 2.09
N ARG A 31 -3.71 -2.89 1.66
CA ARG A 31 -4.82 -3.43 0.85
C ARG A 31 -6.15 -3.36 1.59
N GLY A 32 -6.18 -3.76 2.87
CA GLY A 32 -7.40 -3.66 3.68
C GLY A 32 -7.90 -2.22 3.80
N TRP A 33 -6.99 -1.28 4.06
CA TRP A 33 -7.32 0.14 4.14
C TRP A 33 -7.82 0.70 2.80
N ALA A 34 -7.15 0.36 1.69
CA ALA A 34 -7.55 0.80 0.36
C ALA A 34 -8.91 0.22 -0.06
N ASN A 35 -9.18 -1.05 0.27
CA ASN A 35 -10.48 -1.68 -0.01
C ASN A 35 -11.62 -1.01 0.74
N TYR A 36 -11.39 -0.59 1.99
CA TYR A 36 -12.39 0.16 2.75
C TYR A 36 -12.68 1.53 2.11
N PHE A 37 -11.64 2.24 1.67
CA PHE A 37 -11.76 3.58 1.06
C PHE A 37 -11.94 3.58 -0.46
N LYS A 38 -12.13 2.42 -1.11
CA LYS A 38 -12.24 2.33 -2.58
C LYS A 38 -13.44 3.08 -3.18
N HIS A 39 -14.40 3.47 -2.33
CA HIS A 39 -15.56 4.26 -2.71
C HIS A 39 -15.48 5.73 -2.30
N ALA A 40 -14.47 6.11 -1.53
CA ALA A 40 -14.19 7.49 -1.14
C ALA A 40 -13.29 8.18 -2.17
N VAL A 41 -13.25 9.52 -2.17
CA VAL A 41 -12.32 10.30 -3.00
C VAL A 41 -10.90 10.22 -2.39
N ALA A 42 -10.26 9.05 -2.52
CA ALA A 42 -9.03 8.71 -1.81
C ALA A 42 -7.82 8.42 -2.71
N LYS A 43 -7.93 8.62 -4.04
CA LYS A 43 -6.86 8.25 -5.00
C LYS A 43 -5.51 8.90 -4.69
N ASN A 44 -5.51 10.20 -4.38
CA ASN A 44 -4.30 10.93 -4.00
C ASN A 44 -3.71 10.42 -2.68
N VAL A 45 -4.58 10.01 -1.74
CA VAL A 45 -4.15 9.43 -0.46
C VAL A 45 -3.52 8.05 -0.67
N PHE A 46 -4.00 7.27 -1.63
CA PHE A 46 -3.40 5.96 -1.96
C PHE A 46 -1.98 6.14 -2.49
N ALA A 47 -1.77 7.07 -3.43
CA ALA A 47 -0.43 7.40 -3.93
C ALA A 47 0.49 7.94 -2.83
N MET A 48 -0.05 8.78 -1.94
CA MET A 48 0.68 9.30 -0.77
C MET A 48 1.12 8.18 0.17
N LEU A 49 0.26 7.19 0.41
CA LEU A 49 0.59 6.03 1.24
C LEU A 49 1.59 5.09 0.57
N ASP A 50 1.52 4.89 -0.74
CA ASP A 50 2.50 4.13 -1.49
C ASP A 50 3.90 4.75 -1.35
N ASN A 51 4.02 6.05 -1.58
CA ASN A 51 5.28 6.76 -1.41
C ASN A 51 5.77 6.71 0.05
N PHE A 52 4.86 6.89 1.02
CA PHE A 52 5.20 6.80 2.44
C PHE A 52 5.73 5.41 2.82
N ALA A 53 5.06 4.34 2.39
CA ALA A 53 5.50 2.97 2.64
C ALA A 53 6.84 2.67 1.97
N TRP A 54 7.01 3.08 0.71
CA TRP A 54 8.26 2.89 -0.03
C TRP A 54 9.45 3.53 0.67
N TRP A 55 9.36 4.81 1.05
CA TRP A 55 10.44 5.48 1.78
C TRP A 55 10.74 4.83 3.13
N ARG A 56 9.73 4.31 3.81
CA ARG A 56 9.91 3.62 5.10
C ARG A 56 10.68 2.31 4.92
N VAL A 57 10.33 1.51 3.91
CA VAL A 57 11.04 0.26 3.59
C VAL A 57 12.47 0.56 3.15
N ILE A 58 12.69 1.52 2.26
CA ILE A 58 14.03 1.88 1.79
C ILE A 58 14.91 2.35 2.95
N ARG A 59 14.42 3.25 3.82
CA ARG A 59 15.19 3.70 4.99
C ARG A 59 15.47 2.57 5.97
N MET A 60 14.54 1.62 6.13
CA MET A 60 14.75 0.43 6.96
C MET A 60 15.87 -0.43 6.38
N LEU A 61 15.85 -0.71 5.07
CA LEU A 61 16.89 -1.47 4.38
C LEU A 61 18.24 -0.77 4.40
N GLN A 62 18.27 0.56 4.22
CA GLN A 62 19.50 1.34 4.32
C GLN A 62 20.16 1.21 5.69
N VAL A 63 19.38 1.29 6.76
CA VAL A 63 19.90 1.10 8.12
C VAL A 63 20.34 -0.34 8.35
N ARG A 64 19.52 -1.32 7.95
CA ARG A 64 19.79 -2.76 8.15
C ARG A 64 21.07 -3.23 7.45
N HIS A 65 21.33 -2.73 6.25
CA HIS A 65 22.44 -3.18 5.42
C HIS A 65 23.56 -2.14 5.30
N HIS A 66 23.52 -1.08 6.09
CA HIS A 66 24.47 0.05 6.05
C HIS A 66 24.65 0.63 4.64
N TRP A 67 23.58 0.65 3.84
CA TRP A 67 23.61 1.12 2.46
C TRP A 67 23.57 2.64 2.38
N ARG A 68 24.40 3.20 1.49
CA ARG A 68 24.27 4.59 1.05
C ARG A 68 23.20 4.70 -0.03
N TRP A 69 22.74 5.92 -0.32
CA TRP A 69 21.74 6.13 -1.37
C TRP A 69 22.19 5.61 -2.76
N LYS A 70 23.49 5.67 -3.06
CA LYS A 70 24.08 5.08 -4.27
C LYS A 70 23.85 3.57 -4.37
N ASP A 71 23.88 2.85 -3.26
CA ASP A 71 23.66 1.41 -3.22
C ASP A 71 22.19 1.07 -3.45
N VAL A 72 21.29 1.89 -2.90
CA VAL A 72 19.85 1.80 -3.17
C VAL A 72 19.57 2.01 -4.66
N ARG A 73 20.13 3.09 -5.24
CA ARG A 73 20.02 3.37 -6.68
C ARG A 73 20.52 2.18 -7.50
N ARG A 74 21.72 1.67 -7.22
CA ARG A 74 22.31 0.53 -7.92
C ARG A 74 21.46 -0.74 -7.86
N ARG A 75 20.79 -1.00 -6.73
CA ARG A 75 19.99 -2.22 -6.52
C ARG A 75 18.57 -2.13 -7.07
N PHE A 76 17.95 -0.96 -6.95
CA PHE A 76 16.52 -0.77 -7.23
C PHE A 76 16.26 0.11 -8.45
N THR A 77 17.25 0.40 -9.28
CA THR A 77 17.02 1.03 -10.58
C THR A 77 17.68 0.26 -11.70
N THR A 78 16.98 0.19 -12.83
CA THR A 78 17.50 -0.33 -14.09
C THR A 78 18.51 0.65 -14.71
N PRO A 79 19.34 0.22 -15.69
CA PRO A 79 20.24 1.13 -16.40
C PRO A 79 19.53 2.32 -17.06
N THR A 80 18.25 2.16 -17.45
CA THR A 80 17.41 3.23 -18.00
C THR A 80 16.85 4.19 -16.95
N GLY A 81 17.14 3.95 -15.66
CA GLY A 81 16.69 4.78 -14.54
C GLY A 81 15.31 4.44 -13.99
N ARG A 82 14.61 3.44 -14.54
CA ARG A 82 13.31 2.97 -14.01
C ARG A 82 13.52 2.26 -12.68
N TRP A 83 12.69 2.61 -11.69
CA TRP A 83 12.67 1.95 -10.40
C TRP A 83 12.11 0.53 -10.49
N LEU A 84 12.84 -0.41 -9.90
CA LEU A 84 12.44 -1.80 -9.69
C LEU A 84 11.57 -1.90 -8.43
N PRO A 85 10.62 -2.85 -8.39
CA PRO A 85 9.86 -3.13 -7.20
C PRO A 85 10.76 -3.68 -6.07
N ILE A 86 10.35 -3.46 -4.82
CA ILE A 86 11.02 -4.07 -3.67
C ILE A 86 10.42 -5.45 -3.47
N THR A 87 11.25 -6.48 -3.58
CA THR A 87 10.83 -7.88 -3.49
C THR A 87 11.62 -8.64 -2.41
N ALA A 88 11.00 -9.69 -1.87
CA ALA A 88 11.61 -10.71 -1.04
C ALA A 88 11.03 -12.08 -1.45
N GLY A 89 11.82 -12.87 -2.19
CA GLY A 89 11.31 -14.03 -2.92
C GLY A 89 10.15 -13.62 -3.83
N ASP A 90 9.01 -14.29 -3.68
CA ASP A 90 7.79 -14.03 -4.47
C ASP A 90 6.95 -12.85 -3.94
N THR A 91 7.35 -12.23 -2.83
CA THR A 91 6.57 -11.14 -2.21
C THR A 91 7.09 -9.78 -2.65
N GLU A 92 6.26 -9.00 -3.33
CA GLU A 92 6.52 -7.61 -3.73
C GLU A 92 5.77 -6.61 -2.84
N LEU A 93 6.36 -5.43 -2.59
CA LEU A 93 5.62 -4.28 -2.06
C LEU A 93 4.58 -3.77 -3.07
N ARG A 94 3.31 -4.09 -2.86
CA ARG A 94 2.23 -3.74 -3.80
C ARG A 94 1.73 -2.32 -3.61
N ARG A 95 1.55 -1.62 -4.73
CA ARG A 95 0.98 -0.27 -4.75
C ARG A 95 -0.54 -0.31 -4.61
N ILE A 96 -1.09 0.34 -3.59
CA ILE A 96 -2.53 0.46 -3.43
C ILE A 96 -3.15 1.52 -4.34
N SER A 97 -2.35 2.46 -4.86
CA SER A 97 -2.80 3.38 -5.91
C SER A 97 -3.23 2.67 -7.18
N ALA A 98 -2.80 1.43 -7.43
CA ALA A 98 -3.28 0.62 -8.54
C ALA A 98 -4.74 0.16 -8.36
N ILE A 99 -5.25 0.12 -7.12
CA ILE A 99 -6.64 -0.25 -6.86
C ILE A 99 -7.57 0.83 -7.46
N PRO A 100 -8.57 0.45 -8.27
CA PRO A 100 -9.51 1.40 -8.83
C PRO A 100 -10.38 1.98 -7.72
N VAL A 101 -10.46 3.31 -7.67
CA VAL A 101 -11.38 4.03 -6.81
C VAL A 101 -12.65 4.26 -7.61
N THR A 102 -13.74 3.61 -7.22
CA THR A 102 -15.05 3.75 -7.87
C THR A 102 -15.93 4.63 -7.01
N ARG A 103 -16.16 5.87 -7.44
CA ARG A 103 -17.06 6.78 -6.73
C ARG A 103 -18.44 6.15 -6.63
N TYR A 104 -19.07 6.28 -5.48
CA TYR A 104 -20.47 5.92 -5.35
C TYR A 104 -21.28 6.78 -6.33
N ARG A 105 -21.88 6.13 -7.33
CA ARG A 105 -22.83 6.77 -8.22
C ARG A 105 -24.20 6.70 -7.56
N TRP A 106 -24.87 7.83 -7.44
CA TRP A 106 -26.28 7.86 -7.03
C TRP A 106 -27.09 6.89 -7.89
N ARG A 107 -27.78 5.94 -7.25
CA ARG A 107 -28.58 4.91 -7.94
C ARG A 107 -30.08 5.22 -7.94
N GLY A 108 -30.49 6.40 -7.44
CA GLY A 108 -31.90 6.75 -7.30
C GLY A 108 -32.66 5.81 -6.36
N SER A 109 -33.98 5.82 -6.49
CA SER A 109 -34.92 4.90 -5.82
C SER A 109 -34.91 3.48 -6.38
N LYS A 110 -34.00 3.13 -7.31
CA LYS A 110 -33.92 1.81 -7.96
C LYS A 110 -33.29 0.72 -7.10
N ILE A 111 -32.78 1.05 -5.91
CA ILE A 111 -32.32 0.03 -4.96
C ILE A 111 -33.59 -0.53 -4.30
N PRO A 112 -33.95 -1.80 -4.53
CA PRO A 112 -35.11 -2.39 -3.89
C PRO A 112 -34.89 -2.32 -2.38
N ASN A 113 -35.84 -1.70 -1.66
CA ASN A 113 -35.80 -1.74 -0.21
C ASN A 113 -36.26 -3.13 0.22
N PRO A 114 -35.41 -3.95 0.85
CA PRO A 114 -35.78 -5.32 1.25
C PRO A 114 -36.91 -5.37 2.29
N TRP A 115 -37.26 -4.22 2.88
CA TRP A 115 -38.34 -4.09 3.87
C TRP A 115 -39.65 -3.58 3.28
N ILE A 116 -39.69 -3.26 1.98
CA ILE A 116 -40.91 -2.84 1.28
C ILE A 116 -41.25 -3.94 0.28
N SER A 117 -42.34 -4.66 0.52
CA SER A 117 -42.90 -5.60 -0.43
C SER A 117 -43.28 -4.85 -1.70
N ASN A 118 -42.78 -5.29 -2.86
CA ASN A 118 -43.15 -4.68 -4.13
C ASN A 118 -44.65 -4.92 -4.35
N PRO A 119 -45.48 -3.89 -4.63
CA PRO A 119 -46.89 -4.11 -4.92
C PRO A 119 -47.03 -4.96 -6.20
N ALA A 120 -48.06 -5.81 -6.19
CA ALA A 120 -48.36 -6.79 -7.24
C ALA A 120 -48.65 -6.15 -8.60
#